data_AF-A0A8B8NBK7-F1
#
_entry.id   AF-A0A8B8NBK7-F1
#
_cell.length_a   1.000
_cell.length_b   1.000
_cell.length_c   1.000
_cell.angle_alpha   90.00
_cell.angle_beta   90.00
_cell.angle_gamma   90.00
#
_symmetry.space_group_name_H-M   'P 1'
#
loop_
_entity.id
_entity.type
_entity.pdbx_description
1 polymer ?
#
loop_
_entity_poly.entity_id
_entity_poly.type
_entity_poly.pdbx_seq_one_letter_code
_entity_poly.pdbx_strand_id
1 'polypeptide(L)'
;MEENRLFDMVDPQVLKEDKKQEIESVANLAKRCLNLNGRNRPTMREVAMELEGIRKLPNPLGVDQNKENREATGSHDSAFTSSKANVEMDVITLSDVQPLLPSGTW
;
A
#
# COMPACT_ATOMS: atom_id res chain seq x y z
N MET A 1 -10.81 10.46 -13.86
CA MET A 1 -11.02 9.23 -14.63
C MET A 1 -12.45 9.25 -15.13
N GLU A 2 -12.63 9.48 -16.42
CA GLU A 2 -13.91 9.18 -17.07
C GLU A 2 -14.05 7.66 -17.08
N GLU A 3 -15.19 7.15 -16.62
CA GLU A 3 -15.42 5.72 -16.38
C GLU A 3 -15.24 4.86 -17.64
N ASN A 4 -15.34 5.47 -18.82
CA ASN A 4 -15.25 4.77 -20.10
C ASN A 4 -13.85 4.78 -20.74
N ARG A 5 -12.86 5.48 -20.15
CA ARG A 5 -11.50 5.56 -20.72
C ARG A 5 -10.42 4.88 -19.88
N LEU A 6 -10.81 4.17 -18.82
CA LEU A 6 -9.87 3.48 -17.95
C LEU A 6 -8.99 2.50 -18.75
N PHE A 7 -9.61 1.66 -19.58
CA PHE A 7 -8.89 0.63 -20.31
C PHE A 7 -8.03 1.18 -21.46
N ASP A 8 -8.24 2.43 -21.87
CA ASP A 8 -7.42 3.08 -22.90
C ASP A 8 -6.09 3.62 -22.34
N MET A 9 -6.00 3.82 -21.02
CA MET A 9 -4.83 4.39 -20.35
C MET A 9 -3.99 3.38 -19.57
N VAL A 10 -4.54 2.20 -19.30
CA VAL A 10 -3.83 1.11 -18.61
C VAL A 10 -2.86 0.45 -19.59
N ASP A 11 -1.69 0.06 -19.09
CA ASP A 11 -0.68 -0.62 -19.91
C ASP A 11 -1.29 -1.87 -20.59
N PRO A 12 -1.11 -2.04 -21.91
CA PRO A 12 -1.63 -3.19 -22.64
C PRO A 12 -1.19 -4.56 -22.10
N GLN A 13 -0.05 -4.65 -21.40
CA GLN A 13 0.39 -5.88 -20.74
C GLN A 13 -0.52 -6.22 -19.56
N VAL A 14 -0.82 -5.23 -18.71
CA VAL A 14 -1.72 -5.40 -17.56
C VAL A 14 -3.13 -5.80 -18.00
N LEU A 15 -3.63 -5.25 -19.12
CA LEU A 15 -4.94 -5.63 -19.68
C LEU A 15 -5.03 -7.09 -20.14
N LYS A 16 -3.90 -7.72 -20.46
CA LYS A 16 -3.83 -9.13 -20.88
C LYS A 16 -3.68 -10.08 -19.70
N GLU A 17 -2.98 -9.65 -18.66
CA GLU A 17 -2.58 -10.48 -17.52
C GLU A 17 -3.63 -10.48 -16.40
N ASP A 18 -4.29 -9.35 -16.17
CA ASP A 18 -5.20 -9.17 -15.03
C ASP A 18 -6.67 -9.05 -15.42
N LYS A 19 -7.57 -9.30 -14.45
CA LYS A 19 -9.01 -9.16 -14.65
C LYS A 19 -9.40 -7.68 -14.67
N LYS A 20 -10.29 -7.32 -15.59
CA LYS A 20 -10.88 -5.97 -15.68
C LYS A 20 -11.41 -5.45 -14.34
N GLN A 21 -12.03 -6.31 -13.53
CA GLN A 21 -12.56 -5.95 -12.22
C GLN A 21 -11.45 -5.57 -11.21
N GLU A 22 -10.31 -6.25 -11.25
CA GLU A 22 -9.17 -5.93 -10.38
C GLU A 22 -8.53 -4.61 -10.81
N ILE A 23 -8.39 -4.40 -12.13
CA ILE A 23 -7.92 -3.15 -12.73
C ILE A 23 -8.83 -1.99 -12.33
N GLU A 24 -10.16 -2.15 -12.44
CA GLU A 24 -11.15 -1.16 -12.00
C GLU A 24 -11.04 -0.87 -10.49
N SER A 25 -10.84 -1.90 -9.67
CA SER A 25 -10.71 -1.74 -8.21
C SER A 25 -9.47 -0.94 -7.83
N VAL A 26 -8.32 -1.27 -8.42
CA VAL A 26 -7.05 -0.55 -8.22
C VAL A 26 -7.16 0.88 -8.76
N ALA A 27 -7.78 1.08 -9.92
CA ALA A 27 -7.99 2.40 -10.51
C ALA A 27 -8.87 3.30 -9.63
N ASN A 28 -9.94 2.75 -9.05
CA ASN A 28 -10.80 3.47 -8.10
C ASN A 28 -10.06 3.83 -6.81
N LEU A 29 -9.22 2.93 -6.30
CA LEU A 29 -8.33 3.22 -5.16
C LEU A 29 -7.35 4.35 -5.50
N ALA A 30 -6.67 4.28 -6.63
CA ALA A 30 -5.75 5.32 -7.10
C ALA A 30 -6.45 6.69 -7.27
N LYS A 31 -7.68 6.70 -7.81
CA LYS A 31 -8.51 7.91 -7.93
C LYS A 31 -8.76 8.57 -6.57
N ARG A 32 -9.00 7.78 -5.52
CA ARG A 32 -9.17 8.31 -4.16
C ARG A 32 -7.85 8.77 -3.54
N CYS A 33 -6.75 8.05 -3.76
CA CYS A 33 -5.41 8.46 -3.31
C CYS A 33 -4.96 9.80 -3.91
N LEU A 34 -5.32 10.05 -5.18
CA LEU A 34 -4.98 11.27 -5.92
C LEU A 34 -6.01 12.40 -5.75
N ASN A 35 -6.90 12.31 -4.75
CA ASN A 35 -7.88 13.36 -4.51
C ASN A 35 -7.18 14.72 -4.26
N LEU A 36 -7.65 15.77 -4.94
CA LEU A 36 -7.10 17.12 -4.79
C LEU A 36 -7.28 17.65 -3.36
N ASN A 37 -8.37 17.27 -2.70
CA ASN A 37 -8.55 17.52 -1.28
C ASN A 37 -7.88 16.41 -0.47
N GLY A 38 -6.76 16.75 0.20
CA GLY A 38 -6.00 15.82 1.02
C GLY A 38 -6.80 15.15 2.14
N ARG A 39 -7.84 15.80 2.67
CA ARG A 39 -8.70 15.24 3.72
C ARG A 39 -9.58 14.09 3.24
N ASN A 40 -9.79 13.98 1.92
CA ASN A 40 -10.57 12.92 1.30
C ASN A 40 -9.69 11.75 0.84
N ARG A 41 -8.37 11.85 0.99
CA ARG A 41 -7.45 10.75 0.67
C ARG A 41 -7.56 9.68 1.73
N PRO A 42 -7.58 8.39 1.36
CA PRO A 42 -7.52 7.31 2.33
C PRO A 42 -6.17 7.34 3.07
N THR A 43 -6.19 6.82 4.29
CA THR A 43 -4.97 6.54 5.05
C THR A 43 -4.21 5.36 4.42
N MET A 44 -2.89 5.31 4.61
CA MET A 44 -2.09 4.18 4.11
C MET A 44 -2.54 2.82 4.65
N ARG A 45 -3.12 2.78 5.86
CA ARG A 45 -3.72 1.56 6.42
C ARG A 45 -4.92 1.09 5.60
N GLU A 46 -5.82 2.00 5.23
CA GLU A 46 -6.98 1.67 4.39
C GLU A 46 -6.52 1.23 2.99
N VAL A 47 -5.54 1.93 2.41
CA VAL A 47 -4.94 1.56 1.12
C VAL A 47 -4.38 0.14 1.17
N ALA A 48 -3.60 -0.21 2.21
CA ALA A 48 -3.03 -1.54 2.36
C ALA A 48 -4.12 -2.62 2.50
N MET A 49 -5.13 -2.37 3.35
CA MET A 49 -6.25 -3.29 3.54
C MET A 49 -7.03 -3.56 2.24
N GLU A 50 -7.26 -2.53 1.44
CA GLU A 50 -8.00 -2.65 0.19
C GLU A 50 -7.19 -3.39 -0.88
N LEU A 51 -5.90 -3.10 -1.00
CA LEU A 51 -5.01 -3.84 -1.89
C LEU A 51 -4.92 -5.32 -1.50
N GLU A 52 -4.86 -5.62 -0.20
CA GLU A 52 -4.95 -7.00 0.28
C GLU A 52 -6.28 -7.66 -0.12
N GLY A 53 -7.38 -6.92 -0.07
CA GLY A 53 -8.70 -7.40 -0.49
C GLY A 53 -8.76 -7.73 -1.99
N ILE A 54 -8.19 -6.86 -2.82
CA ILE A 54 -8.12 -7.04 -4.28
C ILE A 54 -7.31 -8.29 -4.63
N ARG A 55 -6.16 -8.50 -3.98
CA ARG A 55 -5.32 -9.70 -4.20
C ARG A 55 -5.98 -11.01 -3.79
N LYS A 56 -6.94 -10.97 -2.87
CA LYS A 56 -7.64 -12.16 -2.34
C LYS A 56 -8.87 -12.54 -3.16
N LEU A 57 -9.24 -11.78 -4.20
CA LEU A 57 -10.40 -12.09 -5.03
C LEU A 57 -10.13 -13.39 -5.82
N PRO A 58 -10.98 -14.43 -5.72
CA PRO A 58 -10.73 -15.71 -6.39
C PRO A 58 -10.58 -15.52 -7.89
N ASN A 59 -9.52 -16.09 -8.47
CA ASN A 59 -9.43 -16.32 -9.91
C ASN A 59 -10.48 -17.37 -10.28
N PRO A 60 -11.54 -17.05 -11.05
CA PRO A 60 -12.52 -18.06 -11.44
C PRO A 60 -11.93 -19.09 -12.43
N LEU A 61 -10.70 -18.88 -12.91
CA LEU A 61 -9.95 -19.79 -13.77
C LEU A 61 -8.53 -19.97 -13.21
N GLY A 62 -8.37 -20.87 -12.24
CA GLY A 62 -7.08 -21.17 -11.64
C GLY A 62 -7.22 -21.92 -10.33
N VAL A 63 -7.62 -23.19 -10.42
CA VAL A 63 -7.42 -24.16 -9.34
C VAL A 63 -5.91 -24.31 -9.14
N ASP A 64 -5.41 -23.96 -7.96
CA ASP A 64 -4.74 -24.97 -7.14
C ASP A 64 -4.86 -24.68 -5.64
N GLN A 65 -4.94 -25.77 -4.89
CA GLN A 65 -5.33 -25.88 -3.50
C GLN A 65 -4.11 -25.90 -2.59
N ASN A 66 -4.06 -25.02 -1.58
CA ASN A 66 -3.38 -25.30 -0.31
C ASN A 66 -3.68 -24.20 0.72
N LYS A 67 -4.85 -24.29 1.35
CA LYS A 67 -5.08 -23.65 2.65
C LYS A 67 -5.17 -24.73 3.73
N GLU A 68 -4.00 -25.20 4.12
CA GLU A 68 -3.71 -25.66 5.48
C GLU A 68 -2.67 -24.63 5.97
N ASN A 69 -2.75 -23.99 7.14
CA ASN A 69 -3.05 -24.53 8.46
C ASN A 69 -3.74 -23.42 9.28
N ARG A 70 -4.76 -23.77 10.08
CA ARG A 70 -5.17 -22.96 11.23
C ARG A 70 -4.28 -23.39 12.38
N GLU A 71 -3.54 -22.45 12.98
CA GLU A 71 -3.22 -22.53 14.41
C GLU A 71 -3.46 -21.16 15.04
N ALA A 72 -4.44 -21.16 15.94
CA ALA A 72 -4.69 -20.10 16.89
C ALA A 72 -4.07 -20.53 18.21
N THR A 73 -3.00 -19.88 18.65
CA THR A 73 -2.53 -19.92 20.04
C THR A 73 -1.64 -18.71 20.34
N GLY A 74 -1.75 -18.20 21.56
CA GLY A 74 -0.68 -17.42 22.18
C GLY A 74 -0.86 -15.91 22.19
N SER A 75 -1.76 -15.43 23.06
CA SER A 75 -1.53 -14.16 23.76
C SER A 75 -0.09 -14.11 24.30
N HIS A 76 0.63 -13.03 24.03
CA HIS A 76 1.69 -12.58 24.91
C HIS A 76 1.54 -11.08 25.12
N ASP A 77 0.82 -10.73 26.19
CA ASP A 77 0.98 -9.44 26.85
C ASP A 77 2.46 -9.21 27.09
N SER A 78 3.08 -8.30 26.33
CA SER A 78 4.33 -7.69 26.77
C SER A 78 3.97 -6.46 27.57
N ALA A 79 4.09 -6.63 28.88
CA ALA A 79 3.85 -5.63 29.89
C ALA A 79 4.42 -4.26 29.51
N PHE A 80 3.59 -3.22 29.62
CA PHE A 80 4.06 -1.85 29.76
C PHE A 80 4.85 -1.74 31.07
N THR A 81 6.14 -2.04 31.05
CA THR A 81 7.04 -1.59 32.11
C THR A 81 7.37 -0.13 31.82
N SER A 82 6.57 0.74 32.44
CA SER A 82 6.85 2.17 32.58
C SER A 82 8.25 2.35 33.16
N SER A 83 9.23 2.58 32.29
CA SER A 83 10.56 3.03 32.67
C SER A 83 10.63 4.50 32.27
N LYS A 84 10.36 5.38 33.25
CA LYS A 84 10.69 6.81 33.13
C LYS A 84 12.21 6.91 33.00
N ALA A 85 12.71 7.11 31.79
CA ALA A 85 14.00 7.71 31.54
C ALA A 85 13.74 9.01 30.79
N ASN A 86 13.94 10.15 31.47
CA ASN A 86 13.99 11.44 30.80
C ASN A 86 15.23 11.43 29.92
N VAL A 87 15.06 11.29 28.60
CA VAL A 87 16.12 11.58 27.62
C VAL A 87 15.70 12.85 26.91
N GLU A 88 16.60 13.82 27.00
CA GLU A 88 16.55 15.15 26.42
C GLU A 88 16.17 15.10 24.94
N MET A 89 15.19 15.93 24.55
CA MET A 89 14.78 16.09 23.17
C MET A 89 15.82 16.93 22.44
N ASP A 90 16.86 16.29 21.91
CA ASP A 90 17.75 16.97 20.98
C ASP A 90 16.97 17.24 19.68
N VAL A 91 16.68 18.52 19.46
CA VAL A 91 16.19 19.04 18.18
C VAL A 91 17.21 18.66 17.13
N ILE A 92 16.84 17.76 16.21
CA ILE A 92 17.65 17.48 15.03
C ILE A 92 17.68 18.77 14.20
N THR A 93 18.72 19.57 14.36
CA THR A 93 18.99 20.71 13.48
C THR A 93 19.22 20.16 12.08
N LEU A 94 18.35 20.55 11.15
CA LEU A 94 18.37 20.18 9.74
C LEU A 94 19.53 20.88 9.00
N SER A 95 20.76 20.71 9.48
CA SER A 95 21.94 21.38 8.92
C SER A 95 22.95 20.41 8.30
N ASP A 96 22.88 19.10 8.61
CA ASP A 96 23.91 18.13 8.18
C ASP A 96 23.36 17.00 7.29
N VAL A 97 22.41 17.30 6.40
CA VAL A 97 22.12 16.41 5.27
C VAL A 97 22.85 16.94 4.04
N GLN A 98 24.07 16.46 3.80
CA GLN A 98 24.75 16.67 2.51
C GLN A 98 24.08 15.80 1.43
N PRO A 99 23.55 16.39 0.34
CA PRO A 99 23.04 15.61 -0.77
C PRO A 99 24.22 14.95 -1.53
N LEU A 100 24.22 13.63 -1.62
CA LEU A 100 25.06 12.91 -2.57
C LEU A 100 24.46 13.10 -3.97
N LEU A 101 24.86 14.18 -4.65
CA LEU A 101 24.57 14.34 -6.07
C LEU A 101 25.46 13.34 -6.85
N PRO A 102 24.90 12.44 -7.67
CA PRO A 102 25.70 11.71 -8.64
C PRO A 102 26.22 12.71 -9.67
N SER A 103 27.54 12.87 -9.74
CA SER A 103 28.19 13.64 -10.80
C SER A 103 27.80 13.08 -12.15
N GLY A 104 27.13 13.90 -12.96
CA GLY A 104 26.80 13.56 -14.32
C GLY A 104 28.06 13.31 -15.17
N THR A 105 28.00 12.28 -15.98
CA THR A 105 28.69 12.20 -17.26
C THR A 105 27.59 11.95 -18.28
N TRP A 106 27.11 13.03 -18.89
CA TRP A 106 26.46 12.97 -20.20
C TRP A 106 27.57 12.93 -21.25
#